data_AF-A0A382G980-F1
#
_entry.id   AF-A0A382G980-F1
#
_cell.length_a   1.000
_cell.length_b   1.000
_cell.length_c   1.000
_cell.angle_alpha   90.00
_cell.angle_beta   90.00
_cell.angle_gamma   90.00
#
_symmetry.space_group_name_H-M   'P 1'
#
loop_
_entity.id
_entity.type
_entity.pdbx_description
1 polymer ?
#
loop_
_entity_poly.entity_id
_entity_poly.type
_entity_poly.pdbx_seq_one_letter_code
_entity_poly.pdbx_strand_id
1 'polypeptide(L)' 'MIKINSSNIPEELKSEHFMLWRLEQREGRLTKPPINPSSGFKGNVQDPKQWTDFANALRIHTGGR' A
#
# COMPACT_ATOMS: atom_id res chain seq x y z
N MET A 1 -3.32 8.33 -15.60
CA MET A 1 -3.55 7.41 -14.46
C MET A 1 -3.83 6.02 -15.03
N ILE A 2 -3.17 4.99 -14.53
CA ILE A 2 -3.46 3.60 -14.94
C ILE A 2 -4.70 3.16 -14.15
N LYS A 3 -5.74 2.70 -14.85
CA LYS A 3 -6.93 2.14 -14.21
C LYS A 3 -6.62 0.72 -13.77
N ILE A 4 -6.63 0.45 -12.46
CA ILE A 4 -6.47 -0.90 -11.94
C ILE A 4 -7.75 -1.70 -12.22
N ASN A 5 -7.60 -2.88 -12.84
CA ASN A 5 -8.67 -3.86 -12.91
C ASN A 5 -8.51 -4.86 -11.76
N SER A 6 -9.34 -4.73 -10.72
CA SER A 6 -9.34 -5.63 -9.56
C SER A 6 -10.36 -6.77 -9.65
N SER A 7 -11.13 -6.88 -10.75
CA SER A 7 -12.23 -7.86 -10.86
C SER A 7 -11.75 -9.30 -10.78
N ASN A 8 -10.54 -9.57 -11.28
CA ASN A 8 -9.98 -10.92 -11.39
C ASN A 8 -8.99 -11.25 -10.25
N ILE A 9 -8.87 -10.38 -9.25
CA ILE A 9 -8.07 -10.68 -8.05
C ILE A 9 -8.87 -11.65 -7.18
N PRO A 10 -8.32 -12.81 -6.80
CA PRO A 10 -8.97 -13.77 -5.89
C PRO A 10 -9.41 -13.13 -4.57
N GLU A 11 -10.57 -13.51 -4.06
CA GLU A 11 -11.09 -13.00 -2.77
C GLU A 11 -10.14 -13.34 -1.61
N GLU A 12 -9.50 -14.51 -1.64
CA GLU A 12 -8.50 -14.92 -0.65
C GLU A 12 -7.38 -13.90 -0.51
N LEU A 13 -6.89 -13.34 -1.62
CA LEU A 13 -5.87 -12.29 -1.57
C LEU A 13 -6.43 -10.95 -1.07
N LYS A 14 -7.70 -10.63 -1.38
CA LYS A 14 -8.33 -9.38 -0.90
C LYS A 14 -8.60 -9.41 0.61
N SER A 15 -8.70 -10.59 1.20
CA SER A 15 -8.84 -10.80 2.65
C SER A 15 -7.53 -10.65 3.43
N GLU A 16 -6.39 -10.50 2.75
CA GLU A 16 -5.09 -10.28 3.39
C GLU A 16 -4.91 -8.85 3.94
N HIS A 17 -3.76 -8.62 4.56
CA HIS A 17 -3.38 -7.33 5.12
C HIS A 17 -2.48 -6.56 4.14
N PHE A 18 -2.77 -5.28 3.97
CA PHE A 18 -2.10 -4.42 2.99
C PHE A 18 -1.41 -3.23 3.63
N MET A 19 -0.34 -2.80 2.98
CA MET A 19 0.35 -1.54 3.24
C MET A 19 0.74 -0.93 1.89
N LEU A 20 0.85 0.39 1.82
CA LEU A 20 1.26 1.07 0.59
C LEU A 20 2.79 1.09 0.46
N TRP A 21 3.27 1.40 -0.74
CA TRP A 21 4.67 1.73 -0.98
C TRP A 21 4.77 2.72 -2.13
N ARG A 22 5.87 3.46 -2.18
CA ARG A 22 6.26 4.25 -3.34
C ARG A 22 7.76 4.15 -3.54
N LEU A 23 8.23 4.43 -4.75
CA LEU A 23 9.66 4.42 -5.03
C LEU A 23 10.32 5.63 -4.36
N GLU A 24 11.35 5.40 -3.54
CA GLU A 24 12.12 6.46 -2.87
C GLU A 24 13.61 6.24 -3.07
N GLN A 25 14.36 7.29 -3.38
CA GLN A 25 15.83 7.24 -3.40
C GLN A 25 16.38 7.46 -2.00
N ARG A 26 17.25 6.57 -1.52
CA ARG A 26 17.95 6.65 -0.23
C ARG A 26 19.39 6.22 -0.43
N GLU A 27 20.33 7.06 -0.03
CA GLU A 27 21.77 6.77 -0.12
C GLU A 27 22.20 6.32 -1.53
N GLY A 28 21.67 6.99 -2.56
CA GLY A 28 21.94 6.67 -3.96
C GLY A 28 21.20 5.44 -4.51
N ARG A 29 20.43 4.70 -3.69
CA ARG A 29 19.70 3.49 -4.09
C ARG A 29 18.19 3.74 -4.18
N LEU A 30 17.53 3.07 -5.11
CA LEU A 30 16.07 3.03 -5.19
C LEU A 30 15.51 2.00 -4.21
N THR A 31 14.54 2.41 -3.40
CA THR A 31 13.91 1.60 -2.35
C THR A 31 12.40 1.66 -2.45
N LYS A 32 11.72 0.67 -1.88
CA LYS A 32 10.25 0.60 -1.80
C LYS A 32 9.83 0.51 -0.33
N PRO A 33 9.99 1.59 0.44
CA PRO A 33 9.63 1.57 1.84
C PRO A 33 8.11 1.42 2.02
N PRO A 34 7.68 0.73 3.09
CA PRO A 34 6.29 0.69 3.48
C PRO A 34 5.77 2.09 3.85
N ILE A 35 4.53 2.38 3.49
CA ILE A 35 3.82 3.62 3.78
C ILE A 35 2.54 3.28 4.58
N ASN A 36 2.42 3.89 5.75
CA ASN A 36 1.27 3.76 6.62
C ASN A 36 0.02 4.33 5.89
N PRO A 37 -1.04 3.52 5.68
CA PRO A 37 -2.24 3.93 4.95
C PRO A 37 -3.00 5.10 5.60
N SER A 38 -2.92 5.23 6.92
CA SER A 38 -3.62 6.27 7.68
C SER A 38 -2.88 7.60 7.64
N SER A 39 -1.55 7.59 7.68
CA SER A 39 -0.75 8.82 7.82
C SER A 39 -0.05 9.26 6.53
N GLY A 40 0.19 8.34 5.59
CA GLY A 40 0.98 8.62 4.37
C GLY A 40 2.50 8.72 4.61
N PHE A 41 2.96 8.47 5.84
CA PHE A 41 4.39 8.44 6.19
C PHE A 41 4.91 7.00 6.24
N LYS A 42 6.19 6.81 6.58
CA LYS A 42 6.78 5.46 6.72
C LYS A 42 5.95 4.59 7.66
N GLY A 43 5.59 3.40 7.17
CA GLY A 43 4.88 2.39 7.95
C GLY A 43 5.82 1.49 8.75
N ASN A 44 5.35 1.04 9.91
CA ASN A 44 5.98 -0.03 10.68
C ASN A 44 5.28 -1.35 10.34
N VAL A 45 5.98 -2.25 9.65
CA VAL A 45 5.41 -3.55 9.21
C VAL A 45 5.17 -4.51 10.38
N GLN A 46 5.82 -4.30 11.52
CA GLN A 46 5.59 -5.09 12.75
C GLN A 46 4.39 -4.59 13.56
N ASP A 47 3.83 -3.42 13.26
CA ASP A 47 2.66 -2.87 13.96
C ASP A 47 1.38 -3.21 13.19
N PRO A 48 0.57 -4.19 13.65
CA PRO A 48 -0.65 -4.61 12.94
C PRO A 48 -1.67 -3.48 12.78
N LYS A 49 -1.62 -2.44 13.62
CA LYS A 49 -2.51 -1.27 13.52
C LYS A 49 -2.20 -0.38 12.33
N GLN A 50 -1.03 -0.56 11.69
CA GLN A 50 -0.61 0.21 10.52
C GLN A 50 -0.88 -0.52 9.19
N TRP A 51 -1.42 -1.73 9.25
CA TRP A 51 -1.92 -2.43 8.08
C TRP A 51 -3.38 -2.07 7.84
N THR A 52 -3.87 -2.32 6.62
CA THR A 52 -5.25 -2.03 6.24
C THR A 52 -5.80 -3.11 5.31
N ASP A 53 -7.09 -3.06 5.01
CA ASP A 53 -7.73 -3.98 4.07
C ASP A 53 -7.46 -3.58 2.60
N PHE A 54 -7.77 -4.50 1.66
CA PHE A 54 -7.59 -4.28 0.23
C PHE A 54 -8.35 -3.06 -0.29
N ALA A 55 -9.60 -2.85 0.13
CA ALA A 55 -10.45 -1.80 -0.37
C ALA A 55 -9.89 -0.41 -0.02
N ASN A 56 -9.41 -0.25 1.21
CA ASN A 56 -8.80 0.98 1.68
C ASN A 56 -7.43 1.22 1.03
N ALA A 57 -6.59 0.19 0.88
CA ALA A 57 -5.32 0.30 0.17
C ALA A 57 -5.52 0.76 -1.28
N LEU A 58 -6.49 0.17 -2.00
CA LEU A 58 -6.84 0.55 -3.36
C LEU A 58 -7.38 1.98 -3.45
N ARG A 59 -8.25 2.37 -2.51
CA ARG A 59 -8.77 3.75 -2.42
C ARG A 59 -7.66 4.77 -2.23
N ILE A 60 -6.68 4.50 -1.37
CA ILE A 60 -5.57 5.42 -1.11
C ILE A 60 -4.65 5.50 -2.34
N HIS A 61 -4.31 4.36 -2.94
CA HIS A 61 -3.50 4.30 -4.16
C HIS A 61 -4.13 5.10 -5.31
N THR A 62 -5.43 4.90 -5.56
CA THR A 62 -6.17 5.60 -6.61
C THR A 62 -6.34 7.10 -6.31
N GLY A 63 -6.32 7.49 -5.04
CA GLY A 63 -6.30 8.89 -4.60
C GLY A 63 -4.96 9.60 -4.76
N GLY A 64 -3.90 8.92 -5.23
CA GLY A 64 -2.59 9.51 -5.49
C GLY A 64 -1.77 9.83 -4.23
N ARG A 65 -2.07 9.17 -3.11
CA ARG A 65 -1.36 9.34 -1.84
C ARG A 65 -0.19 8.38 -1.70
#